data_AF-E0NZT6-F1
#
_entry.id   AF-E0NZT6-F1
#
_cell.length_a   1.000
_cell.length_b   1.000
_cell.length_c   1.000
_cell.angle_alpha   90.00
_cell.angle_beta   90.00
_cell.angle_gamma   90.00
#
_symmetry.space_group_name_H-M   'P 1'
#
loop_
_entity.id
_entity.type
_entity.pdbx_description
1 polymer ?
#
loop_
_entity_poly.entity_id
_entity_poly.type
_entity_poly.pdbx_seq_one_letter_code
_entity_poly.pdbx_strand_id
1 'polypeptide(L)'
;MFLEYGNDNVHFKYRMIEGTPKSDAKPDFLILDGQQRLTSIYSSLCSSRAVKTKTDKGNPITRFYYIDIPKAVDPSVDRMDAIISVPENKQMTSNFGRKIDLDVSTAEKEYENKLFPLNIMLDSVKATQWQIGYM
;
A
#
# COMPACT_ATOMS: atom_id res chain seq x y z
N MET A 1 11.49 -13.53 -11.78
CA MET A 1 11.49 -14.79 -12.57
C MET A 1 10.42 -15.70 -12.01
N PHE A 2 9.68 -16.41 -12.87
CA PHE A 2 8.63 -17.35 -12.45
C PHE A 2 8.98 -18.77 -12.87
N LEU A 3 8.50 -19.75 -12.11
CA LEU A 3 8.61 -21.17 -12.40
C LEU A 3 7.21 -21.75 -12.46
N GLU A 4 6.88 -22.44 -13.55
CA GLU A 4 5.63 -23.20 -13.63
C GLU A 4 5.61 -24.30 -12.57
N TYR A 5 4.50 -24.39 -11.83
CA TYR A 5 4.37 -25.30 -10.71
C TYR A 5 3.66 -26.59 -11.13
N GLY A 6 4.25 -27.73 -10.79
CA GLY A 6 3.62 -29.03 -11.00
C GLY A 6 4.20 -29.87 -12.14
N ASN A 7 5.50 -29.72 -12.46
CA ASN A 7 6.19 -30.70 -13.29
C ASN A 7 6.18 -32.08 -12.60
N ASP A 8 6.02 -33.16 -13.38
CA ASP A 8 5.69 -34.52 -12.90
C ASP A 8 6.68 -35.08 -11.87
N ASN A 9 7.93 -34.61 -11.89
CA ASN A 9 9.01 -35.18 -11.10
C ASN A 9 9.41 -34.38 -9.84
N VAL A 10 9.06 -33.09 -9.72
CA VAL A 10 9.52 -32.24 -8.60
C VAL A 10 8.44 -31.26 -8.16
N HIS A 11 8.10 -31.28 -6.87
CA HIS A 11 7.11 -30.38 -6.27
C HIS A 11 7.77 -29.56 -5.15
N PHE A 12 7.97 -28.27 -5.40
CA PHE A 12 8.51 -27.35 -4.41
C PHE A 12 7.44 -26.95 -3.38
N LYS A 13 7.84 -26.82 -2.12
CA LYS A 13 6.98 -26.18 -1.12
C LYS A 13 6.78 -24.70 -1.49
N TYR A 14 5.53 -24.25 -1.49
CA TYR A 14 5.18 -22.86 -1.74
C TYR A 14 4.50 -22.22 -0.53
N ARG A 15 4.44 -20.89 -0.53
CA ARG A 15 3.68 -20.08 0.43
C ARG A 15 3.08 -18.88 -0.28
N MET A 16 1.97 -18.41 0.26
CA MET A 16 1.35 -17.16 -0.20
C MET A 16 2.26 -15.96 0.06
N ILE A 17 2.05 -14.88 -0.71
CA ILE A 17 2.64 -13.58 -0.44
C ILE A 17 2.15 -13.11 0.92
N GLU A 18 3.05 -12.54 1.72
CA GLU A 18 2.67 -12.06 3.05
C GLU A 18 1.55 -11.01 2.98
N GLY A 19 0.54 -11.16 3.84
CA GLY A 19 -0.56 -10.22 3.96
C GLY A 19 -1.73 -10.46 3.00
N THR A 20 -1.64 -11.45 2.08
CA THR A 20 -2.78 -11.84 1.25
C THR A 20 -3.84 -12.59 2.07
N PRO A 21 -5.11 -12.59 1.63
CA PRO A 21 -6.09 -13.55 2.13
C PRO A 21 -5.57 -14.99 2.05
N LYS A 22 -5.98 -15.82 3.00
CA LYS A 22 -5.65 -17.25 2.97
C LYS A 22 -6.34 -17.87 1.75
N SER A 23 -5.60 -18.73 1.06
CA SER A 23 -6.09 -19.53 -0.05
C SER A 23 -5.35 -20.86 -0.02
N ASP A 24 -6.09 -21.94 -0.23
CA ASP A 24 -5.53 -23.29 -0.39
C ASP A 24 -5.33 -23.64 -1.88
N ALA A 25 -5.54 -22.67 -2.78
CA ALA A 25 -5.33 -22.85 -4.21
C ALA A 25 -3.88 -23.24 -4.51
N LYS A 26 -3.72 -24.28 -5.34
CA LYS A 26 -2.43 -24.64 -5.91
C LYS A 26 -2.00 -23.52 -6.88
N PRO A 27 -0.80 -22.95 -6.77
CA PRO A 27 -0.34 -21.92 -7.70
C PRO A 27 -0.03 -22.56 -9.05
N ASP A 28 -0.26 -21.83 -10.14
CA ASP A 28 0.25 -22.20 -11.46
C ASP A 28 1.73 -21.82 -11.62
N PHE A 29 2.16 -20.76 -10.92
CA PHE A 29 3.52 -20.24 -10.97
C PHE A 29 4.08 -19.93 -9.59
N LEU A 30 5.36 -20.23 -9.39
CA LEU A 30 6.15 -19.84 -8.23
C LEU A 30 6.99 -18.61 -8.55
N ILE A 31 7.05 -17.68 -7.60
CA ILE A 31 7.94 -16.52 -7.65
C ILE A 31 9.34 -16.97 -7.22
N LEU A 32 10.28 -17.05 -8.16
CA LEU A 32 11.66 -17.45 -7.87
C LEU A 32 12.51 -16.28 -7.38
N ASP A 33 12.23 -15.08 -7.87
CA ASP A 33 12.93 -13.86 -7.51
C ASP A 33 11.94 -12.69 -7.47
N GLY A 34 12.24 -11.69 -6.65
CA GLY A 34 11.39 -10.52 -6.46
C GLY A 34 10.28 -10.72 -5.43
N GLN A 35 10.34 -11.78 -4.60
CA GLN A 35 9.31 -12.06 -3.59
C GLN A 35 9.06 -10.85 -2.69
N GLN A 36 10.14 -10.22 -2.17
CA GLN A 36 10.02 -9.04 -1.32
C GLN A 36 9.41 -7.85 -2.07
N ARG A 37 9.81 -7.63 -3.32
CA ARG A 37 9.30 -6.54 -4.16
C ARG A 37 7.80 -6.69 -4.40
N LEU A 38 7.35 -7.91 -4.67
CA LEU A 38 5.93 -8.20 -4.87
C LEU A 38 5.13 -8.09 -3.57
N THR A 39 5.69 -8.50 -2.43
CA THR A 39 5.08 -8.26 -1.10
C THR A 39 4.90 -6.77 -0.84
N SER A 40 5.88 -5.93 -1.17
CA SER A 40 5.77 -4.47 -1.02
C SER A 40 4.69 -3.87 -1.92
N ILE A 41 4.62 -4.29 -3.19
CA ILE A 41 3.59 -3.82 -4.14
C ILE A 41 2.20 -4.24 -3.64
N TYR A 42 2.02 -5.51 -3.29
CA TYR A 42 0.74 -6.01 -2.80
C TYR A 42 0.28 -5.29 -1.52
N SER A 43 1.18 -5.15 -0.54
CA SER A 43 0.85 -4.49 0.73
C SER A 43 0.52 -3.01 0.56
N SER A 44 1.20 -2.31 -0.35
CA SER A 44 0.97 -0.87 -0.59
C SER A 44 -0.25 -0.55 -1.45
N LEU A 45 -0.58 -1.39 -2.43
CA LEU A 45 -1.59 -1.08 -3.45
C LEU A 45 -2.88 -1.89 -3.37
N CYS A 46 -2.83 -3.08 -2.76
CA CYS A 46 -3.97 -4.02 -2.78
C CYS A 46 -4.51 -4.34 -1.38
N SER A 47 -3.67 -4.29 -0.35
CA SER A 47 -4.07 -4.68 1.00
C SER A 47 -4.90 -3.58 1.66
N SER A 48 -5.99 -3.95 2.33
CA SER A 48 -6.71 -3.01 3.20
C SER A 48 -5.97 -2.68 4.50
N ARG A 49 -4.86 -3.38 4.78
CA ARG A 49 -4.07 -3.22 6.01
C ARG A 49 -2.89 -2.29 5.77
N ALA A 50 -2.44 -1.61 6.83
CA ALA A 50 -1.23 -0.81 6.78
C ALA A 50 0.00 -1.69 6.45
N VAL A 51 0.91 -1.13 5.66
CA VAL A 51 2.17 -1.77 5.27
C VAL A 51 3.09 -1.85 6.47
N LYS A 52 3.52 -3.06 6.81
CA LYS A 52 4.59 -3.30 7.78
C LYS A 52 5.93 -2.97 7.13
N THR A 53 6.66 -2.04 7.70
CA THR A 53 7.99 -1.63 7.24
C THR A 53 8.86 -1.26 8.44
N LYS A 54 10.03 -0.70 8.20
CA LYS A 54 10.97 -0.26 9.23
C LYS A 54 11.47 1.15 8.93
N THR A 55 11.83 1.89 9.97
CA THR A 55 12.52 3.17 9.83
C THR A 55 13.97 2.95 9.38
N ASP A 56 14.69 4.02 9.03
CA ASP A 56 16.13 3.97 8.72
C ASP A 56 16.96 3.41 9.88
N LYS A 57 16.47 3.55 11.11
CA LYS A 57 17.07 2.99 12.33
C LYS A 57 16.70 1.52 12.57
N GLY A 58 15.93 0.91 11.67
CA GLY A 58 15.48 -0.49 11.75
C GLY A 58 14.27 -0.73 12.63
N ASN A 59 13.66 0.30 13.22
CA ASN A 59 12.50 0.13 14.11
C ASN A 59 11.25 -0.24 13.30
N PRO A 60 10.49 -1.27 13.70
CA PRO A 60 9.27 -1.65 13.00
C PRO A 60 8.21 -0.56 13.10
N ILE A 61 7.55 -0.29 11.97
CA ILE A 61 6.46 0.70 11.85
C ILE A 61 5.38 0.19 10.87
N THR A 62 4.17 0.70 11.01
CA THR A 62 3.06 0.49 10.07
C THR A 62 2.69 1.80 9.38
N ARG A 63 2.46 1.74 8.06
CA ARG A 63 2.19 2.91 7.22
C ARG A 63 1.10 2.66 6.19
N PHE A 64 0.23 3.63 6.00
CA PHE A 64 -0.52 3.80 4.75
C PHE A 64 0.22 4.77 3.84
N TYR A 65 0.03 4.63 2.54
CA TYR A 65 0.60 5.53 1.55
C TYR A 65 -0.51 6.21 0.77
N TYR A 66 -0.30 7.48 0.46
CA TYR A 66 -1.25 8.31 -0.27
C TYR A 66 -0.55 9.05 -1.40
N ILE A 67 -1.31 9.36 -2.45
CA ILE A 67 -0.92 10.34 -3.47
C ILE A 67 -1.47 11.70 -3.04
N ASP A 68 -0.58 12.67 -2.89
CA ASP A 68 -0.89 14.09 -2.82
C ASP A 68 -1.25 14.59 -4.23
N ILE A 69 -2.56 14.74 -4.50
CA ILE A 69 -3.07 15.07 -5.83
C ILE A 69 -2.50 16.41 -6.32
N PRO A 70 -2.54 17.51 -5.53
CA PRO A 70 -1.91 18.77 -5.93
C PRO A 70 -0.46 18.63 -6.37
N LYS A 71 0.39 17.93 -5.58
CA LYS A 71 1.79 17.70 -5.96
C LYS A 71 1.91 16.80 -7.19
N ALA A 72 1.06 15.80 -7.32
CA ALA A 72 1.08 14.90 -8.46
C ALA A 72 0.71 15.62 -9.77
N VAL A 73 -0.13 16.65 -9.78
CA VAL A 73 -0.46 17.35 -11.03
C VAL A 73 0.49 18.51 -11.34
N ASP A 74 1.35 18.87 -10.40
CA ASP A 74 2.35 19.93 -10.57
C ASP A 74 3.59 19.40 -11.33
N PRO A 75 3.90 19.92 -12.53
CA PRO A 75 5.06 19.48 -13.30
C PRO A 75 6.41 19.93 -12.71
N SER A 76 6.41 20.86 -11.75
CA SER A 76 7.61 21.35 -11.08
C SER A 76 8.01 20.52 -9.85
N VAL A 77 7.15 19.62 -9.40
CA VAL A 77 7.36 18.78 -8.22
C VAL A 77 7.83 17.38 -8.65
N ASP A 78 8.82 16.83 -7.95
CA ASP A 78 9.23 15.45 -8.17
C ASP A 78 8.07 14.50 -7.85
N ARG A 79 7.84 13.51 -8.71
CA ARG A 79 6.74 12.56 -8.55
C ARG A 79 6.81 11.79 -7.24
N MET A 80 8.02 11.53 -6.75
CA MET A 80 8.26 10.84 -5.48
C MET A 80 7.79 11.68 -4.29
N ASP A 81 7.89 13.01 -4.37
CA ASP A 81 7.46 13.92 -3.31
C ASP A 81 5.93 14.03 -3.19
N ALA A 82 5.20 13.55 -4.20
CA ALA A 82 3.75 13.40 -4.16
C ALA A 82 3.30 12.13 -3.40
N ILE A 83 4.21 11.22 -3.05
CA ILE A 83 3.88 10.03 -2.27
C ILE A 83 4.15 10.31 -0.79
N ILE A 84 3.09 10.33 0.01
CA ILE A 84 3.21 10.55 1.46
C ILE A 84 2.98 9.26 2.23
N SER A 85 3.71 9.09 3.34
CA SER A 85 3.50 7.98 4.28
C SER A 85 2.81 8.48 5.54
N VAL A 86 1.70 7.87 5.90
CA VAL A 86 0.91 8.23 7.09
C VAL A 86 0.89 7.04 8.06
N PRO A 87 0.94 7.25 9.39
CA PRO A 87 0.81 6.16 10.36
C PRO A 87 -0.50 5.38 10.24
N GLU A 88 -0.58 4.21 10.86
CA GLU A 88 -1.75 3.32 10.79
C GLU A 88 -3.04 3.94 11.33
N ASN A 89 -2.96 4.86 12.30
CA ASN A 89 -4.11 5.65 12.76
C ASN A 89 -4.53 6.76 11.78
N LYS A 90 -3.86 6.86 10.62
CA LYS A 90 -4.13 7.84 9.56
C LYS A 90 -3.99 9.31 10.00
N GLN A 91 -3.19 9.58 11.04
CA GLN A 91 -2.95 10.93 11.55
C GLN A 91 -1.44 11.19 11.69
N MET A 92 -0.97 12.32 11.17
CA MET A 92 0.37 12.83 11.44
C MET A 92 0.30 13.89 12.52
N THR A 93 1.23 13.82 13.47
CA THR A 93 1.26 14.73 14.62
C THR A 93 2.65 15.29 14.84
N SER A 94 2.69 16.51 15.39
CA SER A 94 3.88 17.19 15.89
C SER A 94 3.71 17.54 17.36
N ASN A 95 4.69 18.25 17.94
CA ASN A 95 4.70 18.65 19.34
C ASN A 95 4.47 17.46 20.29
N PHE A 96 5.20 16.37 20.06
CA PHE A 96 5.09 15.13 20.84
C PHE A 96 3.66 14.56 20.88
N GLY A 97 2.97 14.59 19.73
CA GLY A 97 1.62 14.03 19.59
C GLY A 97 0.49 14.97 20.01
N ARG A 98 0.79 16.21 20.44
CA ARG A 98 -0.22 17.16 20.92
C ARG A 98 -0.94 17.91 19.82
N LYS A 99 -0.30 18.06 18.65
CA LYS A 99 -0.86 18.78 17.52
C LYS A 99 -1.03 17.80 16.36
N ILE A 100 -2.24 17.72 15.82
CA ILE A 100 -2.53 17.00 14.58
C ILE A 100 -2.20 17.95 13.42
N ASP A 101 -1.25 17.57 12.59
CA ASP A 101 -0.85 18.34 11.40
C ASP A 101 -1.56 17.85 10.14
N LEU A 102 -1.91 16.56 10.08
CA LEU A 102 -2.67 15.97 9.01
C LEU A 102 -3.56 14.86 9.58
N ASP A 103 -4.82 14.85 9.18
CA ASP A 103 -5.77 13.82 9.53
C ASP A 103 -6.47 13.33 8.26
N VAL A 104 -6.33 12.04 7.96
CA VAL A 104 -7.00 11.36 6.84
C VAL A 104 -7.73 10.11 7.33
N SER A 105 -8.14 10.11 8.60
CA SER A 105 -8.81 8.96 9.26
C SER A 105 -10.15 8.56 8.66
N THR A 106 -10.80 9.46 7.92
CA THR A 106 -12.06 9.21 7.20
C THR A 106 -11.94 9.64 5.74
N ALA A 107 -12.84 9.16 4.89
CA ALA A 107 -12.84 9.50 3.48
C ALA A 107 -13.07 11.00 3.26
N GLU A 108 -13.94 11.62 4.06
CA GLU A 108 -14.19 13.07 4.01
C GLU A 108 -12.91 13.87 4.24
N LYS A 109 -12.12 13.46 5.23
CA LYS A 109 -10.82 14.09 5.50
C LYS A 109 -9.77 13.79 4.43
N GLU A 110 -9.80 12.61 3.82
CA GLU A 110 -8.99 12.32 2.64
C GLU A 110 -9.31 13.29 1.49
N TYR A 111 -10.59 13.59 1.26
CA TYR A 111 -11.04 14.53 0.24
C TYR A 111 -10.62 15.96 0.55
N GLU A 112 -10.86 16.42 1.79
CA GLU A 112 -10.49 17.77 2.26
C GLU A 112 -8.99 18.04 2.06
N ASN A 113 -8.15 17.03 2.34
CA ASN A 113 -6.70 17.12 2.17
C ASN A 113 -6.22 16.78 0.75
N LYS A 114 -7.11 16.36 -0.15
CA LYS A 114 -6.81 15.96 -1.54
C LYS A 114 -5.78 14.82 -1.62
N LEU A 115 -5.94 13.84 -0.73
CA LEU A 115 -5.03 12.71 -0.57
C LEU A 115 -5.70 11.41 -0.99
N PHE A 116 -5.27 10.86 -2.12
CA PHE A 116 -5.81 9.59 -2.63
C PHE A 116 -5.13 8.38 -1.98
N PRO A 117 -5.87 7.47 -1.32
CA PRO A 117 -5.30 6.28 -0.68
C PRO A 117 -4.78 5.27 -1.72
N LEU A 118 -3.47 4.94 -1.67
CA LEU A 118 -2.87 3.98 -2.61
C LEU A 118 -3.37 2.55 -2.41
N ASN A 119 -3.79 2.21 -1.19
CA ASN A 119 -4.18 0.84 -0.83
C ASN A 119 -5.51 0.39 -1.44
N ILE A 120 -6.23 1.31 -2.10
CA ILE A 120 -7.42 1.01 -2.91
C ILE A 120 -7.21 1.25 -4.40
N MET A 121 -6.00 1.65 -4.83
CA MET A 121 -5.72 2.09 -6.20
C MET A 121 -6.09 1.04 -7.25
N LEU A 122 -5.89 -0.24 -6.94
CA LEU A 122 -6.17 -1.37 -7.84
C LEU A 122 -7.54 -2.01 -7.58
N ASP A 123 -8.30 -1.52 -6.60
CA ASP A 123 -9.69 -1.91 -6.35
C ASP A 123 -10.61 -0.96 -7.09
N SER A 124 -11.04 -1.34 -8.30
CA SER A 124 -11.81 -0.45 -9.19
C SER A 124 -13.10 0.06 -8.54
N VAL A 125 -13.75 -0.75 -7.70
CA VAL A 125 -14.99 -0.37 -7.00
C VAL A 125 -14.68 0.70 -5.96
N LYS A 126 -13.71 0.46 -5.08
CA LYS A 126 -13.35 1.42 -4.03
C LYS A 126 -12.73 2.70 -4.60
N ALA A 127 -11.85 2.60 -5.60
CA ALA A 127 -11.25 3.74 -6.27
C ALA A 127 -12.33 4.63 -6.92
N THR A 128 -13.30 4.03 -7.61
CA THR A 128 -14.43 4.77 -8.19
C THR A 128 -15.30 5.41 -7.10
N GLN A 129 -15.59 4.68 -6.02
CA GLN A 129 -16.36 5.22 -4.89
C GLN A 129 -15.67 6.44 -4.25
N TRP A 130 -14.35 6.36 -4.05
CA TRP A 130 -13.56 7.47 -3.53
C TRP A 130 -13.61 8.66 -4.50
N GLN A 131 -13.42 8.42 -5.80
CA GLN A 131 -13.48 9.47 -6.81
C GLN A 131 -14.85 10.17 -6.84
N ILE A 132 -15.96 9.41 -6.74
CA ILE A 132 -17.31 9.97 -6.66
C ILE A 132 -17.48 10.81 -5.38
N GLY A 133 -16.95 10.36 -4.24
CA GLY A 133 -17.03 11.12 -2.99
C GLY A 133 -16.16 12.38 -2.97
N TYR A 134 -15.08 12.40 -3.75
CA TYR A 134 -14.18 13.55 -3.89
C TYR A 134 -14.74 14.66 -4.81
N MET A 135 -15.57 14.29 -5.79
CA MET A 135 -16.20 15.22 -6.75
C MET A 135 -17.39 15.96 -6.13
#